data_AF-A0A946XUY2-F1
#
_entry.id   AF-A0A946XUY2-F1
#
_cell.length_a   1.000
_cell.length_b   1.000
_cell.length_c   1.000
_cell.angle_alpha   90.00
_cell.angle_beta   90.00
_cell.angle_gamma   90.00
#
_symmetry.space_group_name_H-M   'P 1'
#
loop_
_entity.id
_entity.type
_entity.pdbx_description
1 polymer ?
#
loop_
_entity_poly.entity_id
_entity_poly.type
_entity_poly.pdbx_seq_one_letter_code
_entity_poly.pdbx_strand_id
1 'polypeptide(L)'
;MSKDRTAGNAQHDAVELSFLERIAQRLPEDLEILQALADLYTKTGQYEKGLDIDLRLSQQLPADDLVWYNLGCSFALTNKPDEAFDALTKAVELGYGDYDWMKTDPDLNKLHADPRFESLLSWLYTACNEED
;
A
#
# COMPACT_ATOMS: atom_id res chain seq x y z
N MET A 1 -6.71 -20.22 25.43
CA MET A 1 -7.27 -20.67 24.13
C MET A 1 -6.93 -19.63 23.08
N SER A 2 -5.79 -19.73 22.36
CA SER A 2 -5.46 -18.75 21.30
C SER A 2 -4.37 -19.24 20.34
N LYS A 3 -4.52 -20.46 19.80
CA LYS A 3 -3.64 -20.96 18.72
C LYS A 3 -4.38 -21.20 17.39
N ASP A 4 -5.67 -20.85 17.31
CA ASP A 4 -6.55 -21.30 16.21
C ASP A 4 -7.14 -20.17 15.35
N ARG A 5 -7.05 -18.89 15.76
CA ARG A 5 -7.62 -17.78 14.99
C ARG A 5 -6.77 -17.38 13.77
N THR A 6 -5.46 -17.59 13.82
CA THR A 6 -4.54 -17.24 12.73
C THR A 6 -4.61 -18.23 11.57
N ALA A 7 -4.79 -19.53 11.84
CA ALA A 7 -4.92 -20.56 10.82
C ALA A 7 -6.24 -20.48 10.04
N GLY A 8 -7.35 -20.16 10.72
CA GLY A 8 -8.65 -19.93 10.08
C GLY A 8 -8.64 -18.73 9.13
N ASN A 9 -7.90 -17.67 9.48
CA ASN A 9 -7.75 -16.48 8.65
C ASN A 9 -6.89 -16.78 7.40
N ALA A 10 -5.78 -17.50 7.57
CA ALA A 10 -4.91 -17.86 6.44
C ALA A 10 -5.59 -18.78 5.40
N GLN A 11 -6.42 -19.71 5.86
CA GLN A 11 -7.20 -20.58 4.95
C GLN A 11 -8.26 -19.77 4.19
N HIS A 12 -8.90 -18.79 4.84
CA HIS A 12 -9.87 -17.90 4.22
C HIS A 12 -9.19 -17.00 3.17
N ASP A 13 -8.07 -16.37 3.54
CA ASP A 13 -7.28 -15.50 2.67
C ASP A 13 -6.80 -16.25 1.42
N ALA A 14 -6.38 -17.51 1.55
CA ALA A 14 -5.96 -18.33 0.41
C ALA A 14 -7.12 -18.66 -0.56
N VAL A 15 -8.32 -18.92 -0.02
CA VAL A 15 -9.51 -19.18 -0.83
C VAL A 15 -9.96 -17.91 -1.54
N GLU A 16 -10.02 -16.80 -0.82
CA GLU A 16 -10.37 -15.48 -1.36
C GLU A 16 -9.38 -15.05 -2.45
N LEU A 17 -8.08 -15.25 -2.23
CA LEU A 17 -7.07 -14.94 -3.22
C LEU A 17 -7.23 -15.75 -4.49
N SER A 18 -7.41 -17.07 -4.34
CA SER A 18 -7.64 -17.96 -5.48
C SER A 18 -8.92 -17.60 -6.26
N PHE A 19 -9.93 -17.08 -5.57
CA PHE A 19 -11.17 -16.63 -6.18
C PHE A 19 -10.97 -15.32 -6.97
N LEU A 20 -10.34 -14.32 -6.36
CA LEU A 20 -10.06 -13.03 -7.00
C LEU A 20 -9.09 -13.18 -8.19
N GLU A 21 -8.05 -14.02 -8.08
CA GLU A 21 -7.12 -14.32 -9.19
C GLU A 21 -7.87 -14.87 -10.42
N ARG A 22 -8.92 -15.68 -10.21
CA ARG A 22 -9.77 -16.22 -11.28
C ARG A 22 -10.72 -15.19 -11.87
N ILE A 23 -11.14 -14.18 -11.10
CA ILE A 23 -11.95 -13.07 -11.60
C ILE A 23 -11.08 -12.14 -12.43
N ALA A 24 -9.89 -11.80 -11.95
CA ALA A 24 -8.94 -10.93 -12.66
C ALA A 24 -8.55 -11.47 -14.03
N GLN A 25 -8.53 -12.80 -14.23
CA GLN A 25 -8.35 -13.40 -15.57
C GLN A 25 -9.43 -13.00 -16.58
N ARG A 26 -10.65 -12.69 -16.12
CA ARG A 26 -11.78 -12.27 -16.96
C ARG A 26 -11.95 -10.76 -16.99
N LEU A 27 -11.59 -10.10 -15.89
CA LEU A 27 -11.72 -8.67 -15.65
C LEU A 27 -10.35 -8.11 -15.24
N PRO A 28 -9.36 -8.07 -16.16
CA PRO A 28 -7.98 -7.76 -15.79
C PRO A 28 -7.78 -6.31 -15.34
N GLU A 29 -8.59 -5.37 -15.82
CA GLU A 29 -8.48 -3.94 -15.51
C GLU A 29 -9.61 -3.44 -14.61
N ASP A 30 -10.34 -4.36 -13.95
CA ASP A 30 -11.36 -3.96 -12.99
C ASP A 30 -10.70 -3.46 -11.71
N LEU A 31 -10.89 -2.17 -11.41
CA LEU A 31 -10.19 -1.47 -10.32
C LEU A 31 -10.48 -2.09 -8.96
N GLU A 32 -11.72 -2.51 -8.70
CA GLU A 32 -12.11 -3.10 -7.41
C GLU A 32 -11.44 -4.46 -7.21
N ILE A 33 -11.36 -5.27 -8.27
CA ILE A 33 -10.65 -6.55 -8.23
C ILE A 33 -9.15 -6.35 -8.06
N LEU A 34 -8.56 -5.37 -8.74
CA LEU A 34 -7.15 -5.05 -8.61
C LEU A 34 -6.81 -4.57 -7.19
N GLN A 35 -7.58 -3.63 -6.62
CA GLN A 35 -7.39 -3.17 -5.24
C GLN A 35 -7.49 -4.33 -4.24
N ALA A 36 -8.54 -5.16 -4.35
CA ALA A 36 -8.70 -6.32 -3.47
C ALA A 36 -7.54 -7.33 -3.60
N LEU A 37 -6.99 -7.51 -4.81
CA LEU A 37 -5.83 -8.38 -5.01
C LEU A 37 -4.55 -7.80 -4.42
N ALA A 38 -4.29 -6.50 -4.58
CA ALA A 38 -3.12 -5.84 -4.00
C ALA A 38 -3.11 -5.99 -2.48
N ASP A 39 -4.23 -5.66 -1.82
CA ASP A 39 -4.40 -5.78 -0.37
C ASP A 39 -4.16 -7.22 0.10
N LEU A 40 -4.73 -8.20 -0.61
CA LEU A 40 -4.62 -9.60 -0.23
C LEU A 40 -3.23 -10.19 -0.51
N TYR A 41 -2.54 -9.72 -1.55
CA TYR A 41 -1.15 -10.08 -1.79
C TYR A 41 -0.25 -9.54 -0.67
N THR A 42 -0.45 -8.29 -0.24
CA THR A 42 0.27 -7.72 0.91
C THR A 42 -0.01 -8.51 2.18
N LYS A 43 -1.29 -8.75 2.50
CA LYS A 43 -1.71 -9.53 3.67
C LYS A 43 -1.13 -10.95 3.71
N THR A 44 -0.98 -11.58 2.54
CA THR A 44 -0.44 -12.95 2.41
C THR A 44 1.07 -13.01 2.18
N GLY A 45 1.78 -11.87 2.21
CA GLY A 45 3.23 -11.79 2.08
C GLY A 45 3.75 -11.96 0.64
N GLN A 46 2.88 -11.89 -0.36
CA GLN A 46 3.22 -11.95 -1.79
C GLN A 46 3.53 -10.55 -2.35
N TYR A 47 4.42 -9.82 -1.69
CA TYR A 47 4.66 -8.39 -1.92
C TYR A 47 5.01 -8.02 -3.37
N GLU A 48 5.80 -8.84 -4.07
CA GLU A 48 6.13 -8.57 -5.48
C GLU A 48 4.91 -8.62 -6.40
N LYS A 49 3.92 -9.46 -6.09
CA LYS A 49 2.66 -9.49 -6.85
C LYS A 49 1.79 -8.27 -6.50
N GLY A 50 1.74 -7.90 -5.21
CA GLY A 50 1.04 -6.67 -4.77
C GLY A 50 1.59 -5.44 -5.48
N LEU A 51 2.93 -5.31 -5.51
CA LEU A 51 3.62 -4.23 -6.22
C LEU A 51 3.27 -4.15 -7.70
N ASP A 52 3.20 -5.27 -8.42
CA ASP A 52 2.79 -5.28 -9.84
C ASP A 52 1.39 -4.71 -10.03
N ILE A 53 0.46 -5.04 -9.12
CA ILE A 53 -0.90 -4.51 -9.16
C ILE A 53 -0.95 -3.02 -8.80
N ASP A 54 -0.24 -2.59 -7.76
CA ASP A 54 -0.20 -1.16 -7.36
C ASP A 54 0.43 -0.28 -8.45
N LEU A 55 1.42 -0.79 -9.18
CA LEU A 55 1.97 -0.13 -10.37
C LEU A 55 0.91 0.06 -11.45
N ARG A 56 0.02 -0.91 -11.64
CA ARG A 56 -1.08 -0.81 -12.61
C ARG A 56 -2.18 0.13 -12.12
N LEU A 57 -2.50 0.11 -10.83
CA LEU A 57 -3.47 1.02 -10.23
C LEU A 57 -3.00 2.46 -10.33
N SER A 58 -1.73 2.77 -10.04
CA SER A 58 -1.19 4.13 -10.15
C SER A 58 -1.19 4.68 -11.59
N GLN A 59 -1.11 3.80 -12.59
CA GLN A 59 -1.26 4.20 -14.00
C GLN A 59 -2.72 4.51 -14.36
N GLN A 60 -3.68 3.80 -13.78
CA GLN A 60 -5.11 3.99 -14.04
C GLN A 60 -5.70 5.15 -13.24
N LEU A 61 -5.18 5.38 -12.03
CA LEU A 61 -5.63 6.37 -11.08
C LEU A 61 -4.47 7.32 -10.70
N PRO A 62 -3.88 8.05 -11.66
CA PRO A 62 -2.66 8.83 -11.41
C PRO A 62 -2.86 10.04 -10.49
N ALA A 63 -4.11 10.41 -10.19
CA ALA A 63 -4.49 11.52 -9.32
C ALA A 63 -5.06 11.06 -7.97
N ASP A 64 -5.07 9.75 -7.70
CA ASP A 64 -5.57 9.18 -6.45
C ASP A 64 -4.41 9.03 -5.46
N ASP A 65 -4.45 9.83 -4.40
CA ASP A 65 -3.42 9.92 -3.37
C ASP A 65 -3.25 8.60 -2.60
N LEU A 66 -4.34 7.89 -2.31
CA LEU A 66 -4.32 6.60 -1.63
C LEU A 66 -3.64 5.51 -2.46
N VAL A 67 -3.85 5.51 -3.78
CA VAL A 67 -3.16 4.59 -4.69
C VAL A 67 -1.64 4.82 -4.67
N TRP A 68 -1.20 6.08 -4.65
CA TRP A 68 0.24 6.39 -4.54
C TRP A 68 0.80 6.05 -3.16
N TYR A 69 0.02 6.22 -2.09
CA TYR A 69 0.41 5.79 -0.75
C TYR A 69 0.64 4.28 -0.68
N ASN A 70 -0.32 3.49 -1.15
CA ASN A 70 -0.23 2.02 -1.18
C ASN A 70 0.94 1.54 -2.05
N LEU A 71 1.19 2.18 -3.20
CA LEU A 71 2.37 1.92 -4.01
C LEU A 71 3.68 2.16 -3.24
N GLY A 72 3.73 3.24 -2.44
CA GLY A 72 4.83 3.52 -1.53
C GLY A 72 5.06 2.40 -0.51
N CYS A 73 3.99 1.89 0.11
CA CYS A 73 4.05 0.73 1.02
C CYS A 73 4.58 -0.52 0.31
N SER A 74 4.07 -0.82 -0.89
CA SER A 74 4.52 -1.95 -1.71
C SER A 74 6.01 -1.87 -2.08
N PHE A 75 6.52 -0.68 -2.41
CA PHE A 75 7.96 -0.47 -2.62
C PHE A 75 8.78 -0.66 -1.34
N ALA A 76 8.31 -0.17 -0.19
CA ALA A 76 8.98 -0.37 1.09
C ALA A 76 9.05 -1.87 1.47
N LEU A 77 7.95 -2.60 1.31
CA LEU A 77 7.87 -4.05 1.57
C LEU A 77 8.83 -4.84 0.67
N THR A 78 9.00 -4.42 -0.58
CA THR A 78 9.91 -5.04 -1.57
C THR A 78 11.36 -4.53 -1.52
N ASN A 79 11.73 -3.77 -0.48
CA ASN A 79 13.08 -3.22 -0.27
C ASN A 79 13.56 -2.26 -1.38
N LYS A 80 12.65 -1.43 -1.89
CA LYS A 80 12.92 -0.40 -2.90
C LYS A 80 12.70 0.99 -2.29
N PRO A 81 13.59 1.45 -1.40
CA PRO A 81 13.32 2.62 -0.58
C PRO A 81 13.25 3.93 -1.38
N ASP A 82 14.02 4.05 -2.47
CA ASP A 82 14.02 5.26 -3.29
C ASP A 82 12.69 5.43 -4.00
N GLU A 83 12.20 4.36 -4.65
CA GLU A 83 10.89 4.33 -5.28
C GLU A 83 9.74 4.48 -4.27
N ALA A 84 9.91 3.95 -3.06
CA ALA A 84 8.94 4.15 -1.98
C ALA A 84 8.80 5.63 -1.62
N PHE A 85 9.92 6.35 -1.44
CA PHE A 85 9.88 7.77 -1.13
C PHE A 85 9.31 8.60 -2.27
N ASP A 86 9.61 8.26 -3.53
CA ASP A 86 9.03 8.94 -4.70
C ASP A 86 7.49 8.79 -4.71
N ALA A 87 6.98 7.58 -4.49
CA ALA A 87 5.54 7.31 -4.46
C ALA A 87 4.84 7.95 -3.25
N LEU A 88 5.41 7.87 -2.05
CA LEU A 88 4.85 8.50 -0.85
C LEU A 88 4.86 10.03 -0.95
N THR A 89 5.92 10.62 -1.52
CA THR A 89 5.97 12.05 -1.81
C THR A 89 4.83 12.42 -2.75
N LYS A 90 4.61 11.63 -3.80
CA LYS A 90 3.52 11.84 -4.74
C LYS A 90 2.14 11.77 -4.08
N ALA A 91 1.95 10.85 -3.14
CA ALA A 91 0.71 10.76 -2.36
C ALA A 91 0.44 12.06 -1.58
N VAL A 92 1.45 12.59 -0.89
CA VAL A 92 1.33 13.86 -0.14
C VAL A 92 1.08 15.05 -1.08
N GLU A 93 1.72 15.10 -2.27
CA GLU A 93 1.42 16.13 -3.29
C GLU A 93 -0.05 16.10 -3.76
N LEU A 94 -0.66 14.92 -3.76
CA LEU A 94 -2.04 14.70 -4.22
C LEU A 94 -3.08 14.86 -3.11
N GLY A 95 -2.66 15.07 -1.87
CA GLY A 95 -3.54 15.35 -0.74
C GLY A 95 -3.63 14.25 0.31
N TYR A 96 -2.77 13.21 0.25
CA TYR A 96 -2.73 12.21 1.31
C TYR A 96 -2.42 12.89 2.65
N GLY A 97 -3.30 12.71 3.63
CA GLY A 97 -3.31 13.50 4.86
C GLY A 97 -3.21 12.71 6.18
N ASP A 98 -3.21 11.38 6.14
CA ASP A 98 -3.21 10.56 7.36
C ASP A 98 -1.80 10.40 7.95
N TYR A 99 -1.36 11.45 8.64
CA TYR A 99 -0.07 11.54 9.32
C TYR A 99 0.11 10.46 10.38
N ASP A 100 -0.91 10.25 11.23
CA ASP A 100 -0.84 9.29 12.34
C ASP A 100 -0.69 7.86 11.82
N TRP A 101 -1.40 7.52 10.73
CA TRP A 101 -1.22 6.25 10.04
C TRP A 101 0.16 6.13 9.42
N MET A 102 0.59 7.07 8.56
CA MET A 102 1.89 6.98 7.86
C MET A 102 3.04 6.78 8.85
N LYS A 103 2.99 7.45 10.01
CA LYS A 103 4.01 7.35 11.06
C LYS A 103 4.09 5.98 11.72
N THR A 104 3.00 5.22 11.75
CA THR A 104 2.89 3.96 12.49
C THR A 104 2.66 2.74 11.60
N ASP A 105 2.51 2.95 10.29
CA ASP A 105 2.26 1.92 9.30
C ASP A 105 3.39 0.87 9.31
N PRO A 106 3.09 -0.41 9.63
CA PRO A 106 4.12 -1.44 9.69
C PRO A 106 4.80 -1.73 8.36
N ASP A 107 4.18 -1.40 7.22
CA ASP A 107 4.74 -1.60 5.89
C ASP A 107 5.92 -0.64 5.63
N LEU A 108 5.91 0.50 6.30
CA LEU A 108 6.93 1.54 6.20
C LEU A 108 8.06 1.41 7.23
N ASN A 109 8.02 0.40 8.12
CA ASN A 109 9.02 0.20 9.18
C ASN A 109 10.47 0.23 8.69
N LYS A 110 10.74 -0.27 7.47
CA LYS A 110 12.10 -0.28 6.89
C LYS A 110 12.59 1.13 6.51
N LEU A 111 11.69 2.08 6.31
CA LEU A 111 12.00 3.47 5.98
C LEU A 111 12.28 4.33 7.21
N HIS A 112 11.85 3.91 8.41
CA HIS A 112 11.96 4.72 9.64
C HIS A 112 13.40 5.10 10.02
N ALA A 113 14.39 4.32 9.58
CA ALA A 113 15.80 4.61 9.81
C ALA A 113 16.39 5.62 8.81
N ASP A 114 15.70 5.90 7.70
CA ASP A 114 16.12 6.83 6.66
C ASP A 114 15.69 8.27 7.03
N PRO A 115 16.60 9.26 7.05
CA PRO A 115 16.26 10.65 7.36
C PRO A 115 15.18 11.28 6.46
N ARG A 116 14.98 10.74 5.24
CA ARG A 116 13.91 11.18 4.34
C ARG A 116 12.52 10.92 4.92
N PHE A 117 12.36 9.89 5.77
CA PHE A 117 11.08 9.57 6.39
C PHE A 117 10.62 10.66 7.36
N GLU A 118 11.52 11.15 8.22
CA GLU A 118 11.24 12.29 9.11
C GLU A 118 10.93 13.55 8.30
N SER A 119 11.65 13.77 7.19
CA SER A 119 11.43 14.92 6.31
C SER A 119 10.04 14.87 5.66
N LEU A 120 9.63 13.69 5.18
CA LEU A 120 8.30 13.44 4.61
C LEU A 120 7.19 13.64 5.65
N LEU A 121 7.34 13.09 6.86
CA LEU A 121 6.38 13.26 7.95
C LEU A 121 6.23 14.72 8.38
N SER A 122 7.35 15.46 8.47
CA SER A 122 7.31 16.88 8.77
C SER A 122 6.55 17.66 7.69
N TRP A 123 6.77 17.34 6.41
CA TRP A 123 6.06 17.99 5.31
C TRP A 123 4.57 17.65 5.34
N LEU A 124 4.22 16.38 5.51
CA LEU A 124 2.83 15.92 5.65
C LEU A 124 2.11 16.63 6.81
N TYR A 125 2.76 16.73 7.97
CA TYR A 125 2.20 17.44 9.12
C TYR A 125 1.94 18.92 8.80
N THR A 126 2.87 19.59 8.12
CA THR A 126 2.67 20.98 7.69
C THR A 126 1.53 21.10 6.67
N ALA A 127 1.50 20.23 5.65
CA ALA A 127 0.46 20.24 4.62
C ALA A 127 -0.95 20.08 5.20
N CYS A 128 -1.14 19.26 6.23
CA CYS A 128 -2.44 19.07 6.89
C CYS A 128 -2.85 20.22 7.83
N ASN A 129 -1.93 21.09 8.24
CA ASN A 129 -2.18 22.16 9.23
C ASN A 129 -2.07 23.59 8.66
N GLU A 130 -1.76 23.76 7.37
CA GLU A 130 -1.67 25.06 6.70
C GLU A 130 -3.00 25.54 6.07
N GLU A 131 -4.10 24.79 6.22
CA GLU A 131 -5.43 25.16 5.67
C GLU A 131 -6.30 26.05 6.61
N ASP A 132 -5.74 26.58 7.71
CA ASP A 132 -6.43 27.49 8.66
C ASP A 132 -6.19 29.00 8.42
#